data_AF-A0A452ZU95-F1
#
_entry.id   AF-A0A452ZU95-F1
#
_cell.length_a   1.000
_cell.length_b   1.000
_cell.length_c   1.000
_cell.angle_alpha   90.00
_cell.angle_beta   90.00
_cell.angle_gamma   90.00
#
_symmetry.space_group_name_H-M   'P 1'
#
loop_
_entity.id
_entity.type
_entity.pdbx_description
1 polymer ?
#
loop_
_entity_poly.entity_id
_entity_poly.type
_entity_poly.pdbx_seq_one_letter_code
_entity_poly.pdbx_strand_id
1 'polypeptide(L)'
;MAGSRRHFSFLGFHLLCSDEHPSSFRVVCVCSDPQRVRAAVFSSETWDWVVHPWVHVGGNRSLKFNAGTLANGSIYWPVDGEPRTIRINTATMDVSSVDLPSEVKVHGFNFSAGDTKDGQLCIVYESDFFLHVWIRGVDGDGIEIWVPDTVIHLSVEIDRVTHGFALDLHGDLKVMEVRSGYIYLSTTCLTPAGTLHCWFFSLSLETLVLELLVSGKFDGCAHLYNMAWPPSLVGDDGSTGHEVEGSH
;
A
#
# COMPACT_ATOMS: atom_id res chain seq x y z
N MET A 1 35.82 -19.24 -1.96
CA MET A 1 35.35 -18.28 -2.97
C MET A 1 34.55 -17.21 -2.25
N ALA A 2 35.09 -16.00 -2.12
CA ALA A 2 34.41 -14.89 -1.50
C ALA A 2 33.27 -14.45 -2.42
N GLY A 3 32.03 -14.67 -1.99
CA GLY A 3 30.84 -14.26 -2.73
C GLY A 3 30.81 -12.74 -2.85
N SER A 4 30.97 -12.24 -4.07
CA SER A 4 30.62 -10.86 -4.41
C SER A 4 29.25 -10.57 -3.83
N ARG A 5 29.16 -9.63 -2.86
CA ARG A 5 27.88 -9.07 -2.40
C ARG A 5 27.18 -8.51 -3.63
N ARG A 6 26.27 -9.27 -4.23
CA ARG A 6 25.36 -8.72 -5.24
C ARG A 6 24.59 -7.61 -4.51
N HIS A 7 24.74 -6.37 -4.98
CA HIS A 7 24.02 -5.23 -4.44
C HIS A 7 22.53 -5.50 -4.64
N PHE A 8 21.83 -5.80 -3.56
CA PHE A 8 20.37 -5.85 -3.52
C PHE A 8 19.87 -4.71 -2.64
N SER A 9 18.70 -4.21 -2.97
CA SER A 9 18.03 -3.15 -2.23
C SER A 9 16.87 -3.76 -1.45
N PHE A 10 16.79 -3.42 -0.15
CA PHE A 10 15.58 -3.63 0.61
C PHE A 10 14.48 -2.74 0.02
N LEU A 11 13.30 -3.33 -0.23
CA LEU A 11 12.18 -2.61 -0.83
C LEU A 11 11.14 -2.22 0.21
N GLY A 12 10.88 -3.05 1.21
CA GLY A 12 9.87 -2.78 2.23
C GLY A 12 9.44 -4.04 2.95
N PHE A 13 8.52 -3.89 3.89
CA PHE A 13 7.97 -5.00 4.67
C PHE A 13 6.45 -4.91 4.79
N HIS A 14 5.81 -6.06 4.98
CA HIS A 14 4.38 -6.17 5.25
C HIS A 14 4.15 -7.07 6.45
N LEU A 15 3.27 -6.63 7.34
CA LEU A 15 2.81 -7.41 8.48
C LEU A 15 1.55 -8.19 8.08
N LEU A 16 1.56 -9.50 8.30
CA LEU A 16 0.43 -10.39 8.11
C LEU A 16 -0.03 -10.87 9.48
N CYS A 17 -1.15 -10.34 9.97
CA CYS A 17 -1.74 -10.74 11.26
C CYS A 17 -2.77 -11.84 11.05
N SER A 18 -2.92 -12.72 12.03
CA SER A 18 -4.04 -13.65 12.10
C SER A 18 -5.25 -12.97 12.75
N ASP A 19 -6.43 -13.13 12.16
CA ASP A 19 -7.68 -12.67 12.77
C ASP A 19 -8.06 -13.54 13.98
N GLU A 20 -7.78 -14.85 13.93
CA GLU A 20 -8.13 -15.81 14.99
C GLU A 20 -7.17 -15.77 16.20
N HIS A 21 -5.90 -15.43 15.98
CA HIS A 21 -4.84 -15.49 16.98
C HIS A 21 -4.04 -14.19 16.99
N PRO A 22 -4.39 -13.21 17.84
CA PRO A 22 -3.81 -11.88 17.80
C PRO A 22 -2.28 -11.80 18.05
N SER A 23 -1.70 -12.84 18.67
CA SER A 23 -0.26 -13.02 18.86
C SER A 23 0.46 -13.71 17.70
N SER A 24 -0.29 -14.28 16.75
CA SER A 24 0.24 -14.92 15.55
C SER A 24 0.35 -13.91 14.42
N PHE A 25 1.58 -13.66 13.98
CA PHE A 25 1.86 -12.78 12.85
C PHE A 25 3.09 -13.23 12.07
N ARG A 26 3.15 -12.81 10.81
CA ARG A 26 4.31 -12.97 9.94
C ARG A 26 4.76 -11.61 9.42
N VAL A 27 6.07 -11.43 9.29
CA VAL A 27 6.63 -10.24 8.64
C VAL A 27 7.26 -10.66 7.32
N VAL A 28 6.74 -10.16 6.21
CA VAL A 28 7.29 -10.40 4.87
C VAL A 28 8.16 -9.22 4.50
N CYS A 29 9.47 -9.44 4.43
CA CYS A 29 10.44 -8.48 3.93
C CYS A 29 10.74 -8.76 2.45
N VAL A 30 10.64 -7.75 1.60
CA VAL A 30 10.90 -7.88 0.17
C VAL A 30 12.17 -7.13 -0.19
N CYS A 31 13.02 -7.76 -1.00
CA CYS A 31 14.19 -7.12 -1.57
C CYS A 31 14.33 -7.46 -3.06
N SER A 32 15.02 -6.59 -3.78
CA SER A 32 15.27 -6.75 -5.21
C SER A 32 16.72 -6.48 -5.58
N ASP A 33 17.14 -7.09 -6.68
CA ASP A 33 18.21 -6.55 -7.52
C ASP A 33 17.59 -6.10 -8.85
N PRO A 34 18.36 -5.56 -9.81
CA PRO A 34 17.80 -5.00 -11.05
C PRO A 34 16.88 -5.93 -11.86
N GLN A 35 16.93 -7.25 -11.66
CA GLN A 35 16.14 -8.20 -12.46
C GLN A 35 15.38 -9.26 -11.63
N ARG A 36 15.60 -9.28 -10.31
CA ARG A 36 15.10 -10.35 -9.45
C ARG A 36 14.54 -9.79 -8.17
N VAL A 37 13.54 -10.48 -7.63
CA VAL A 37 12.97 -10.21 -6.31
C VAL A 37 13.08 -11.44 -5.44
N ARG A 38 13.03 -11.24 -4.13
CA ARG A 38 12.86 -12.32 -3.16
C ARG A 38 12.15 -11.80 -1.92
N ALA A 39 11.49 -12.73 -1.23
CA ALA A 39 10.92 -12.50 0.09
C ALA A 39 11.75 -13.20 1.17
N ALA A 40 11.77 -12.61 2.36
CA ALA A 40 12.16 -13.28 3.60
C ALA A 40 10.99 -13.14 4.58
N VAL A 41 10.59 -14.23 5.22
CA VAL A 41 9.40 -14.28 6.07
C VAL A 41 9.82 -14.65 7.48
N PHE A 42 9.53 -13.76 8.43
CA PHE A 42 9.57 -14.06 9.85
C PHE A 42 8.23 -14.63 10.30
N SER A 43 8.23 -15.57 11.24
CA SER A 43 7.02 -16.09 11.89
C SER A 43 7.13 -15.94 13.41
N SER A 44 6.09 -15.38 14.04
CA SER A 44 6.03 -15.28 15.50
C SER A 44 5.80 -16.62 16.21
N GLU A 45 5.34 -17.64 15.49
CA GLU A 45 5.14 -18.99 16.03
C GLU A 45 6.47 -19.72 16.21
N THR A 46 7.37 -19.59 15.22
CA THR A 46 8.67 -20.29 15.22
C THR A 46 9.83 -19.41 15.67
N TRP A 47 9.62 -18.09 15.71
CA TRP A 47 10.65 -17.07 15.98
C TRP A 47 11.85 -17.14 15.03
N ASP A 48 11.64 -17.64 13.81
CA ASP A 48 12.70 -17.83 12.81
C ASP A 48 12.35 -17.15 11.47
N TRP A 49 13.38 -16.97 10.64
CA TRP A 49 13.31 -16.41 9.30
C TRP A 49 13.45 -17.50 8.24
N VAL A 50 12.48 -17.55 7.33
CA VAL A 50 12.57 -18.36 6.10
C VAL A 50 12.91 -17.43 4.93
N VAL A 51 14.02 -17.72 4.25
CA VAL A 51 14.48 -16.96 3.09
C VAL A 51 14.10 -17.69 1.81
N HIS A 52 13.25 -17.07 1.00
CA HIS A 52 12.83 -17.63 -0.29
C HIS A 52 13.89 -17.39 -1.39
N PRO A 53 13.94 -18.26 -2.42
CA PRO A 53 14.87 -18.09 -3.52
C PRO A 53 14.60 -16.81 -4.32
N TRP A 54 15.62 -16.36 -5.04
CA TRP A 54 15.48 -15.27 -6.01
C TRP A 54 14.62 -15.69 -7.20
N VAL A 55 13.64 -14.88 -7.55
CA VAL A 55 12.79 -15.07 -8.72
C VAL A 55 13.09 -13.98 -9.74
N HIS A 56 13.31 -14.37 -11.00
CA HIS A 56 13.49 -13.44 -12.10
C HIS A 56 12.15 -12.83 -12.49
N VAL A 57 12.09 -11.50 -12.48
CA VAL A 57 10.88 -10.74 -12.80
C VAL A 57 11.00 -9.94 -14.09
N GLY A 58 12.17 -9.99 -14.75
CA GLY A 58 12.45 -9.21 -15.96
C GLY A 58 12.41 -7.70 -15.74
N GLY A 59 12.69 -6.93 -16.79
CA GLY A 59 12.76 -5.47 -16.74
C GLY A 59 14.17 -4.94 -16.45
N ASN A 60 14.41 -3.69 -16.83
CA ASN A 60 15.64 -2.94 -16.52
C ASN A 60 15.36 -1.83 -15.48
N ARG A 61 14.14 -1.75 -14.97
CA ARG A 61 13.69 -0.69 -14.06
C ARG A 61 13.60 -1.21 -12.64
N SER A 62 13.98 -0.36 -11.69
CA SER A 62 13.96 -0.69 -10.27
C SER A 62 12.55 -0.65 -9.71
N LEU A 63 12.20 -1.65 -8.89
CA LEU A 63 11.06 -1.57 -7.99
C LEU A 63 11.30 -0.46 -6.95
N LYS A 64 10.25 0.30 -6.65
CA LYS A 64 10.36 1.43 -5.73
C LYS A 64 10.33 0.99 -4.28
N PHE A 65 11.13 1.66 -3.46
CA PHE A 65 11.08 1.51 -2.01
C PHE A 65 9.70 1.91 -1.47
N ASN A 66 9.17 1.09 -0.55
CA ASN A 66 7.88 1.25 0.13
C ASN A 66 6.68 1.49 -0.79
N ALA A 67 6.70 0.92 -2.00
CA ALA A 67 5.58 1.00 -2.95
C ALA A 67 4.71 -0.28 -2.99
N GLY A 68 5.07 -1.30 -2.21
CA GLY A 68 4.29 -2.52 -2.10
C GLY A 68 2.99 -2.25 -1.34
N THR A 69 1.89 -2.88 -1.77
CA THR A 69 0.61 -2.86 -1.06
C THR A 69 0.11 -4.28 -0.84
N LEU A 70 -0.38 -4.58 0.37
CA LEU A 70 -1.04 -5.84 0.67
C LEU A 70 -2.52 -5.73 0.31
N ALA A 71 -2.98 -6.55 -0.63
CA ALA A 71 -4.37 -6.60 -1.05
C ALA A 71 -4.72 -8.03 -1.50
N ASN A 72 -5.96 -8.47 -1.30
CA ASN A 72 -6.45 -9.76 -1.81
C ASN A 72 -5.46 -10.95 -1.60
N GLY A 73 -4.92 -11.07 -0.37
CA GLY A 73 -3.98 -12.14 0.00
C GLY A 73 -2.65 -12.14 -0.76
N SER A 74 -2.22 -11.01 -1.31
CA SER A 74 -0.96 -10.86 -2.05
C SER A 74 -0.36 -9.48 -1.86
N ILE A 75 0.95 -9.38 -1.98
CA ILE A 75 1.64 -8.09 -2.05
C ILE A 75 1.79 -7.72 -3.53
N TYR A 76 1.36 -6.53 -3.90
CA TYR A 76 1.49 -5.99 -5.24
C TYR A 76 2.52 -4.88 -5.26
N TRP A 77 3.54 -5.02 -6.11
CA TRP A 77 4.65 -4.10 -6.23
C TRP A 77 4.69 -3.47 -7.63
N PRO A 78 4.33 -2.19 -7.78
CA PRO A 78 4.33 -1.53 -9.08
C PRO A 78 5.74 -1.46 -9.67
N VAL A 79 5.84 -1.71 -10.97
CA VAL A 79 7.09 -1.55 -11.73
C VAL A 79 7.07 -0.18 -12.38
N ASP A 80 8.01 0.69 -12.00
CA ASP A 80 8.06 2.05 -12.55
C ASP A 80 8.19 2.01 -14.08
N GLY A 81 7.36 2.78 -14.78
CA GLY A 81 7.40 2.91 -16.24
C GLY A 81 7.04 1.65 -17.04
N GLU A 82 6.54 0.60 -16.40
CA GLU A 82 6.01 -0.59 -17.07
C GLU A 82 4.53 -0.78 -16.69
N PRO A 83 3.64 -1.16 -17.63
CA PRO A 83 2.22 -1.37 -17.35
C PRO A 83 2.00 -2.73 -16.68
N ARG A 84 2.69 -3.00 -15.58
CA ARG A 84 2.59 -4.24 -14.81
C ARG A 84 2.96 -4.04 -13.34
N THR A 85 2.54 -4.98 -12.51
CA THR A 85 2.90 -5.07 -11.10
C THR A 85 3.41 -6.48 -10.78
N ILE A 86 4.37 -6.58 -9.85
CA ILE A 86 4.84 -7.86 -9.33
C ILE A 86 3.90 -8.29 -8.21
N ARG A 87 3.36 -9.50 -8.32
CA ARG A 87 2.51 -10.11 -7.30
C ARG A 87 3.30 -11.15 -6.52
N ILE A 88 3.28 -11.03 -5.19
CA ILE A 88 3.84 -12.03 -4.27
C ILE A 88 2.68 -12.62 -3.47
N ASN A 89 2.37 -13.89 -3.68
CA ASN A 89 1.30 -14.57 -2.94
C ASN A 89 1.73 -14.74 -1.46
N THR A 90 0.93 -14.29 -0.49
CA THR A 90 1.35 -14.31 0.93
C THR A 90 1.13 -15.66 1.63
N ALA A 91 0.49 -16.62 0.96
CA ALA A 91 0.38 -18.00 1.43
C ALA A 91 1.58 -18.84 0.97
N THR A 92 1.94 -18.74 -0.31
CA THR A 92 2.97 -19.60 -0.94
C THR A 92 4.33 -18.92 -1.13
N MET A 93 4.37 -17.59 -1.09
CA MET A 93 5.50 -16.74 -1.51
C MET A 93 5.88 -16.88 -2.99
N ASP A 94 4.97 -17.43 -3.81
CA ASP A 94 5.15 -17.44 -5.26
C ASP A 94 5.12 -16.02 -5.82
N VAL A 95 6.07 -15.76 -6.71
CA VAL A 95 6.22 -14.47 -7.39
C VAL A 95 5.72 -14.60 -8.82
N SER A 96 4.86 -13.68 -9.23
CA SER A 96 4.32 -13.59 -10.58
C SER A 96 4.22 -12.12 -11.03
N SER A 97 3.89 -11.90 -12.30
CA SER A 97 3.60 -10.58 -12.85
C SER A 97 2.12 -10.48 -13.17
N VAL A 98 1.52 -9.32 -12.91
CA VAL A 98 0.15 -9.00 -13.29
C VAL A 98 0.19 -7.80 -14.21
N ASP A 99 -0.27 -7.98 -15.44
CA ASP A 99 -0.35 -6.90 -16.42
C ASP A 99 -1.47 -5.92 -16.05
N LEU A 100 -1.20 -4.63 -16.23
CA LEU A 100 -2.13 -3.53 -16.03
C LEU A 100 -2.78 -3.15 -17.37
N PRO A 101 -3.93 -2.45 -17.36
CA PRO A 101 -4.48 -1.87 -18.59
C PRO A 101 -3.45 -1.00 -19.31
N SER A 102 -3.48 -1.00 -20.64
CA SER A 102 -2.46 -0.37 -21.49
C SER A 102 -2.34 1.15 -21.31
N GLU A 103 -3.40 1.77 -20.81
CA GLU A 103 -3.54 3.19 -20.54
C GLU A 103 -2.83 3.60 -19.23
N VAL A 104 -2.59 2.64 -18.33
CA VAL A 104 -1.99 2.90 -17.02
C VAL A 104 -0.50 3.17 -17.16
N LYS A 105 -0.10 4.38 -16.77
CA LYS A 105 1.31 4.79 -16.71
C LYS A 105 1.74 4.92 -15.26
N VAL A 106 2.48 3.93 -14.79
CA VAL A 106 3.01 3.89 -13.43
C VAL A 106 4.23 4.79 -13.32
N HIS A 107 4.12 5.92 -12.62
CA HIS A 107 5.21 6.88 -12.42
C HIS A 107 5.16 7.54 -11.04
N GLY A 108 6.31 7.91 -10.49
CA GLY A 108 6.35 8.59 -9.18
C GLY A 108 5.52 7.87 -8.10
N PHE A 109 4.58 8.59 -7.51
CA PHE A 109 3.59 8.09 -6.54
C PHE A 109 2.17 8.25 -7.08
N ASN A 110 1.99 8.14 -8.40
CA ASN A 110 0.66 8.33 -9.00
C ASN A 110 -0.21 7.07 -8.91
N PHE A 111 0.34 5.91 -8.58
CA PHE A 111 -0.35 4.61 -8.68
C PHE A 111 -0.29 3.84 -7.36
N SER A 112 -1.38 3.17 -7.01
CA SER A 112 -1.41 2.14 -5.97
C SER A 112 -2.36 0.99 -6.35
N ALA A 113 -1.98 -0.24 -6.00
CA ALA A 113 -2.94 -1.34 -5.88
C ALA A 113 -3.60 -1.29 -4.49
N GLY A 114 -4.72 -1.99 -4.31
CA GLY A 114 -5.42 -2.08 -3.03
C GLY A 114 -6.64 -2.97 -3.10
N ASP A 115 -7.53 -2.78 -2.15
CA ASP A 115 -8.80 -3.51 -2.10
C ASP A 115 -10.01 -2.58 -1.93
N THR A 116 -11.12 -3.00 -2.53
CA THR A 116 -12.44 -2.43 -2.26
C THR A 116 -12.91 -2.85 -0.87
N LYS A 117 -14.00 -2.25 -0.39
CA LYS A 117 -14.63 -2.61 0.89
C LYS A 117 -15.00 -4.09 0.97
N ASP A 118 -15.34 -4.70 -0.17
CA ASP A 118 -15.69 -6.11 -0.29
C ASP A 118 -14.47 -7.02 -0.52
N GLY A 119 -13.25 -6.47 -0.42
CA GLY A 119 -12.00 -7.21 -0.56
C GLY A 119 -11.58 -7.50 -2.01
N GLN A 120 -12.28 -6.95 -3.01
CA GLN A 120 -11.89 -7.12 -4.40
C GLN A 120 -10.62 -6.34 -4.70
N LEU A 121 -9.68 -6.95 -5.42
CA LEU A 121 -8.46 -6.26 -5.86
C LEU A 121 -8.83 -5.08 -6.77
N CYS A 122 -8.28 -3.91 -6.49
CA CYS A 122 -8.40 -2.74 -7.35
C CYS A 122 -7.03 -2.09 -7.58
N ILE A 123 -6.97 -1.25 -8.61
CA ILE A 123 -5.87 -0.34 -8.86
C ILE A 123 -6.42 1.07 -9.02
N VAL A 124 -5.65 2.03 -8.54
CA VAL A 124 -5.95 3.45 -8.66
C VAL A 124 -4.72 4.15 -9.20
N TYR A 125 -4.93 5.03 -10.18
CA TYR A 125 -3.88 5.94 -10.60
C TYR A 125 -4.37 7.36 -10.83
N GLU A 126 -3.46 8.29 -10.61
CA GLU A 126 -3.63 9.72 -10.81
C GLU A 126 -3.02 10.15 -12.16
N SER A 127 -3.76 11.00 -12.87
CA SER A 127 -3.30 11.75 -14.04
C SER A 127 -4.06 13.06 -14.14
N ASP A 128 -3.36 14.20 -14.12
CA ASP A 128 -3.95 15.53 -14.29
C ASP A 128 -5.12 15.80 -13.32
N PHE A 129 -4.97 15.42 -12.04
CA PHE A 129 -6.01 15.47 -10.99
C PHE A 129 -7.25 14.61 -11.25
N PHE A 130 -7.21 13.71 -12.23
CA PHE A 130 -8.16 12.62 -12.35
C PHE A 130 -7.63 11.39 -11.63
N LEU A 131 -8.47 10.82 -10.77
CA LEU A 131 -8.26 9.47 -10.24
C LEU A 131 -9.04 8.49 -11.08
N HIS A 132 -8.34 7.50 -11.61
CA HIS A 132 -8.90 6.40 -12.37
C HIS A 132 -8.88 5.15 -11.52
N VAL A 133 -10.04 4.53 -11.35
CA VAL A 133 -10.23 3.32 -10.54
C VAL A 133 -10.56 2.16 -11.47
N TRP A 134 -9.86 1.05 -11.29
CA TRP A 134 -10.16 -0.20 -11.98
C TRP A 134 -10.28 -1.33 -10.96
N ILE A 135 -11.27 -2.19 -11.17
CA ILE A 135 -11.52 -3.36 -10.31
C ILE A 135 -11.11 -4.61 -11.09
N ARG A 136 -10.45 -5.53 -10.39
CA ARG A 136 -10.14 -6.85 -10.91
C ARG A 136 -11.40 -7.71 -10.83
N GLY A 137 -11.93 -8.06 -11.99
CA GLY A 137 -13.10 -8.92 -12.14
C GLY A 137 -12.75 -10.22 -12.86
N VAL A 138 -13.79 -10.97 -13.16
CA VAL A 138 -13.74 -12.18 -13.99
C VAL A 138 -14.71 -11.97 -15.15
N ASP A 139 -14.30 -12.31 -16.36
CA ASP A 139 -15.16 -12.23 -17.54
C ASP A 139 -16.13 -13.42 -17.65
N GLY A 140 -16.92 -13.47 -18.73
CA GLY A 140 -17.88 -14.55 -18.96
C GLY A 140 -17.25 -15.93 -19.15
N ASP A 141 -15.96 -15.98 -19.46
CA ASP A 141 -15.19 -17.21 -19.70
C ASP A 141 -14.37 -17.64 -18.47
N GLY A 142 -14.46 -16.91 -17.35
CA GLY A 142 -13.72 -17.22 -16.12
C GLY A 142 -12.30 -16.64 -16.09
N ILE A 143 -11.94 -15.76 -17.03
CA ILE A 143 -10.62 -15.15 -17.11
C ILE A 143 -10.59 -13.86 -16.29
N GLU A 144 -9.55 -13.69 -15.48
CA GLU A 144 -9.36 -12.45 -14.72
C GLU A 144 -9.05 -11.26 -15.65
N ILE A 145 -9.83 -10.20 -15.53
CA ILE A 145 -9.67 -8.98 -16.32
C ILE A 145 -9.73 -7.74 -15.44
N TRP A 146 -9.11 -6.65 -15.90
CA TRP A 146 -9.31 -5.32 -15.33
C TRP A 146 -10.53 -4.67 -15.96
N VAL A 147 -11.46 -4.19 -15.14
CA VAL A 147 -12.65 -3.47 -15.57
C VAL A 147 -12.58 -2.02 -15.07
N PRO A 148 -12.75 -1.01 -15.93
CA PRO A 148 -12.85 0.37 -15.47
C PRO A 148 -14.08 0.52 -14.59
N ASP A 149 -13.91 1.14 -13.43
CA ASP A 149 -14.98 1.35 -12.47
C ASP A 149 -15.43 2.81 -12.45
N THR A 150 -14.55 3.71 -12.01
CA THR A 150 -14.88 5.12 -11.78
C THR A 150 -13.73 6.05 -12.16
N VAL A 151 -14.07 7.25 -12.62
CA VAL A 151 -13.11 8.35 -12.86
C VAL A 151 -13.57 9.58 -12.07
N ILE A 152 -12.67 10.15 -11.26
CA ILE A 152 -12.99 11.22 -10.31
C ILE A 152 -12.08 12.41 -10.57
N HIS A 153 -12.64 13.57 -10.87
CA HIS A 153 -11.88 14.80 -11.03
C HIS A 153 -11.81 15.56 -9.70
N LEU A 154 -10.60 15.73 -9.16
CA LEU A 154 -10.41 16.26 -7.80
C LEU A 154 -9.98 17.72 -7.73
N SER A 155 -9.69 18.38 -8.85
CA SER A 155 -9.10 19.74 -8.84
C SER A 155 -9.90 20.75 -8.03
N VAL A 156 -11.22 20.86 -8.25
CA VAL A 156 -12.10 21.81 -7.55
C VAL A 156 -12.16 21.53 -6.05
N GLU A 157 -12.19 20.26 -5.67
CA GLU A 157 -12.30 19.86 -4.26
C GLU A 157 -10.97 20.08 -3.53
N ILE A 158 -9.85 19.73 -4.16
CA ILE A 158 -8.51 20.02 -3.66
C ILE A 158 -8.30 21.53 -3.54
N ASP A 159 -8.70 22.31 -4.53
CA ASP A 159 -8.61 23.78 -4.50
C ASP A 159 -9.36 24.36 -3.30
N ARG A 160 -10.60 23.91 -3.10
CA ARG A 160 -11.45 24.33 -1.98
C ARG A 160 -10.82 24.02 -0.63
N VAL A 161 -10.31 22.80 -0.45
CA VAL A 161 -9.75 22.32 0.83
C VAL A 161 -8.36 22.89 1.10
N THR A 162 -7.57 23.14 0.06
CA THR A 162 -6.22 23.71 0.18
C THR A 162 -6.21 25.24 0.11
N HIS A 163 -7.37 25.87 -0.07
CA HIS A 163 -7.53 27.31 -0.27
C HIS A 163 -6.67 27.85 -1.43
N GLY A 164 -6.64 27.14 -2.55
CA GLY A 164 -5.88 27.50 -3.76
C GLY A 164 -4.40 27.14 -3.74
N PHE A 165 -3.81 26.94 -2.56
CA PHE A 165 -2.36 26.77 -2.42
C PHE A 165 -1.78 25.61 -3.25
N ALA A 166 -2.48 24.48 -3.29
CA ALA A 166 -1.95 23.31 -3.99
C ALA A 166 -1.94 23.50 -5.51
N LEU A 167 -2.97 24.12 -6.09
CA LEU A 167 -3.03 24.35 -7.54
C LEU A 167 -2.13 25.51 -7.98
N ASP A 168 -2.16 26.62 -7.25
CA ASP A 168 -1.37 27.83 -7.58
C ASP A 168 0.14 27.56 -7.58
N LEU A 169 0.59 26.66 -6.71
CA LEU A 169 2.00 26.29 -6.57
C LEU A 169 2.36 24.98 -7.28
N HIS A 170 1.50 24.50 -8.18
CA HIS A 170 1.75 23.30 -9.00
C HIS A 170 2.08 22.06 -8.14
N GLY A 171 1.33 21.86 -7.06
CA GLY A 171 1.47 20.71 -6.19
C GLY A 171 1.01 19.42 -6.89
N ASP A 172 1.86 18.39 -6.84
CA ASP A 172 1.51 17.08 -7.38
C ASP A 172 0.56 16.33 -6.44
N LEU A 173 -0.48 15.70 -6.99
CA LEU A 173 -1.33 14.77 -6.26
C LEU A 173 -0.71 13.37 -6.28
N LYS A 174 -0.63 12.72 -5.12
CA LYS A 174 -0.02 11.40 -4.95
C LYS A 174 -1.04 10.43 -4.40
N VAL A 175 -1.07 9.23 -4.95
CA VAL A 175 -1.80 8.08 -4.42
C VAL A 175 -0.88 7.36 -3.44
N MET A 176 -1.23 7.41 -2.16
CA MET A 176 -0.41 6.83 -1.10
C MET A 176 -0.74 5.36 -0.86
N GLU A 177 -2.03 5.04 -0.77
CA GLU A 177 -2.53 3.70 -0.49
C GLU A 177 -4.00 3.60 -0.91
N VAL A 178 -4.45 2.40 -1.24
CA VAL A 178 -5.86 2.08 -1.41
C VAL A 178 -6.17 0.91 -0.50
N ARG A 179 -7.17 1.07 0.37
CA ARG A 179 -7.48 0.06 1.37
C ARG A 179 -8.93 0.13 1.79
N SER A 180 -9.59 -1.03 1.82
CA SER A 180 -10.95 -1.21 2.32
C SER A 180 -11.96 -0.20 1.74
N GLY A 181 -11.82 0.08 0.44
CA GLY A 181 -12.72 1.01 -0.27
C GLY A 181 -12.38 2.50 -0.10
N TYR A 182 -11.25 2.84 0.51
CA TYR A 182 -10.77 4.22 0.62
C TYR A 182 -9.47 4.40 -0.17
N ILE A 183 -9.35 5.56 -0.81
CA ILE A 183 -8.11 6.04 -1.43
C ILE A 183 -7.50 7.09 -0.52
N TYR A 184 -6.25 6.88 -0.12
CA TYR A 184 -5.49 7.84 0.65
C TYR A 184 -4.56 8.62 -0.27
N LEU A 185 -4.66 9.94 -0.20
CA LEU A 185 -3.99 10.85 -1.10
C LEU A 185 -3.12 11.83 -0.33
N SER A 186 -2.10 12.36 -0.98
CA SER A 186 -1.41 13.54 -0.49
C SER A 186 -1.12 14.53 -1.59
N THR A 187 -1.05 15.80 -1.24
CA THR A 187 -0.44 16.82 -2.08
C THR A 187 0.54 17.64 -1.26
N THR A 188 1.58 18.12 -1.92
CA THR A 188 2.63 18.93 -1.29
C THR A 188 2.91 20.15 -2.14
N CYS A 189 3.07 21.31 -1.52
CA CYS A 189 3.50 22.52 -2.21
C CYS A 189 4.68 23.18 -1.49
N LEU A 190 5.57 23.80 -2.27
CA LEU A 190 6.69 24.57 -1.74
C LEU A 190 6.38 26.06 -1.92
N THR A 191 6.30 26.79 -0.80
CA THR A 191 6.12 28.25 -0.85
C THR A 191 7.38 28.94 -1.38
N PRO A 192 7.28 30.19 -1.88
CA PRO A 192 8.46 30.98 -2.29
C PRO A 192 9.53 31.15 -1.19
N ALA A 193 9.12 31.07 0.09
CA ALA A 193 10.01 31.10 1.25
C ALA A 193 10.71 29.76 1.54
N GLY A 194 10.50 28.73 0.71
CA GLY A 194 11.07 27.39 0.89
C GLY A 194 10.38 26.52 1.94
N THR A 195 9.19 26.91 2.41
CA THR A 195 8.42 26.10 3.36
C THR A 195 7.57 25.07 2.62
N LEU A 196 7.72 23.79 2.97
CA LEU A 196 6.90 22.69 2.46
C LEU A 196 5.58 22.59 3.25
N HIS A 197 4.46 22.67 2.54
CA HIS A 197 3.13 22.38 3.07
C HIS A 197 2.64 21.06 2.50
N CYS A 198 2.01 20.25 3.34
CA CYS A 198 1.44 18.97 2.95
C CYS A 198 -0.02 18.90 3.39
N TRP A 199 -0.84 18.24 2.58
CA TRP A 199 -2.21 17.87 2.90
C TRP A 199 -2.38 16.38 2.62
N PHE A 200 -3.12 15.72 3.51
CA PHE A 200 -3.44 14.31 3.43
C PHE A 200 -4.95 14.14 3.42
N PHE A 201 -5.45 13.34 2.49
CA PHE A 201 -6.87 13.17 2.26
C PHE A 201 -7.27 11.70 2.30
N SER A 202 -8.52 11.44 2.63
CA SER A 202 -9.20 10.19 2.35
C SER A 202 -10.35 10.44 1.38
N LEU A 203 -10.48 9.57 0.38
CA LEU A 203 -11.59 9.56 -0.56
C LEU A 203 -12.30 8.21 -0.46
N SER A 204 -13.59 8.22 -0.13
CA SER A 204 -14.40 7.00 -0.15
C SER A 204 -14.76 6.63 -1.59
N LEU A 205 -14.50 5.40 -2.01
CA LEU A 205 -14.95 4.88 -3.31
C LEU A 205 -16.47 4.71 -3.39
N GLU A 206 -17.15 4.53 -2.26
CA GLU A 206 -18.60 4.33 -2.20
C GLU A 206 -19.36 5.66 -2.31
N THR A 207 -18.92 6.69 -1.57
CA THR A 207 -19.62 7.98 -1.50
C THR A 207 -19.00 9.06 -2.37
N LEU A 208 -17.77 8.83 -2.86
CA LEU A 208 -16.95 9.81 -3.59
C LEU A 208 -16.70 11.11 -2.81
N VAL A 209 -16.83 11.06 -1.49
CA VAL A 209 -16.56 12.19 -0.60
C VAL A 209 -15.08 12.23 -0.28
N LEU A 210 -14.44 13.37 -0.57
CA LEU A 210 -13.08 13.69 -0.16
C LEU A 210 -13.09 14.38 1.20
N GLU A 211 -12.27 13.89 2.12
CA GLU A 211 -12.10 14.46 3.45
C GLU A 211 -10.63 14.81 3.69
N LEU A 212 -10.39 15.99 4.29
CA LEU A 212 -9.06 16.37 4.76
C LEU A 212 -8.79 15.66 6.10
N LEU A 213 -7.78 14.80 6.12
CA LEU A 213 -7.35 14.11 7.34
C LEU A 213 -6.48 15.02 8.20
N VAL A 214 -5.43 15.58 7.59
CA VAL A 214 -4.47 16.44 8.26
C VAL A 214 -3.75 17.33 7.25
N SER A 215 -3.38 18.54 7.67
CA SER A 215 -2.53 19.43 6.90
C SER A 215 -1.51 20.11 7.80
N GLY A 216 -0.39 20.55 7.22
CA GLY A 216 0.66 21.19 7.98
C GLY A 216 2.00 21.26 7.27
N LYS A 217 3.04 21.50 8.05
CA LYS A 217 4.43 21.58 7.60
C LYS A 217 5.15 20.35 8.13
N PHE A 218 5.26 19.33 7.30
CA PHE A 218 5.90 18.07 7.66
C PHE A 218 7.19 17.91 6.87
N ASP A 219 8.20 17.35 7.51
CA ASP A 219 9.42 16.91 6.86
C ASP A 219 9.41 15.36 6.85
N GLY A 220 9.63 14.75 5.68
CA GLY A 220 9.67 13.30 5.50
C GLY A 220 8.41 12.65 4.90
N CYS A 221 8.39 11.31 4.92
CA CYS A 221 7.31 10.49 4.39
C CYS A 221 6.19 10.32 5.42
N ALA A 222 4.93 10.46 4.99
CA ALA A 222 3.80 10.03 5.79
C ALA A 222 3.49 8.56 5.51
N HIS A 223 3.11 7.83 6.56
CA HIS A 223 2.64 6.47 6.47
C HIS A 223 1.26 6.41 7.13
N LEU A 224 0.28 5.85 6.43
CA LEU A 224 -1.03 5.64 7.01
C LEU A 224 -0.93 4.60 8.13
N TYR A 225 -1.47 4.94 9.29
CA TYR A 225 -1.60 4.02 10.40
C TYR A 225 -3.09 3.95 10.80
N ASN A 226 -3.76 2.87 10.39
CA ASN A 226 -5.20 2.66 10.61
C ASN A 226 -5.49 1.38 11.43
N MET A 227 -4.61 1.01 12.36
CA MET A 227 -4.91 -0.07 13.30
C MET A 227 -5.17 0.50 14.69
N ALA A 228 -6.16 -0.06 15.39
CA ALA A 228 -6.07 -0.14 16.85
C ALA A 228 -4.73 -0.83 17.19
N TRP A 229 -4.07 -0.44 18.28
CA TRP A 229 -2.83 -1.10 18.69
C TRP A 229 -3.00 -2.63 18.62
N PRO A 230 -2.09 -3.39 17.98
CA PRO A 230 -2.19 -4.83 17.87
C PRO A 230 -2.51 -5.40 19.25
N PRO A 231 -3.50 -6.29 19.43
CA PRO A 231 -3.80 -6.84 20.74
C PRO A 231 -2.59 -7.57 21.36
N SER A 232 -1.64 -8.02 20.54
CA SER A 232 -0.34 -8.54 20.99
C SER A 232 0.61 -7.51 21.63
N LEU A 233 0.36 -6.21 21.42
CA LEU A 233 1.10 -5.09 22.02
C LEU A 233 0.30 -4.38 23.13
N VAL A 234 -1.00 -4.63 23.22
CA VAL A 234 -1.89 -4.18 24.29
C VAL A 234 -2.08 -5.38 25.21
N GLY A 235 -1.19 -5.56 26.19
CA GLY A 235 -1.21 -6.74 27.05
C GLY A 235 -2.61 -7.07 27.59
N ASP A 236 -2.92 -8.36 27.74
CA ASP A 236 -4.12 -8.81 28.44
C ASP A 236 -4.07 -8.23 29.85
N ASP A 237 -4.95 -7.28 30.16
CA ASP A 237 -5.26 -6.91 31.54
C ASP A 237 -6.00 -8.09 32.15
N GLY A 238 -5.23 -9.10 32.56
CA GLY A 238 -5.67 -10.28 33.27
C GLY A 238 -6.21 -9.91 34.65
N SER A 239 -7.37 -9.27 34.69
CA SER A 239 -8.25 -9.25 35.84
C SER A 239 -8.90 -10.64 35.95
N THR A 240 -8.11 -11.63 36.35
CA THR A 240 -8.66 -12.86 36.93
C THR A 240 -9.47 -12.44 38.16
N GLY A 241 -10.78 -12.67 38.10
CA GLY A 241 -11.67 -12.44 39.23
C GLY A 241 -11.13 -13.16 40.46
N HIS A 242 -10.78 -12.40 41.49
CA HIS A 242 -10.70 -12.95 42.83
C HIS A 242 -12.13 -13.23 43.29
N GLU A 243 -12.55 -14.48 43.13
CA GLU A 243 -13.58 -15.06 43.98
C GLU A 243 -13.12 -14.88 45.42
N VAL A 244 -13.77 -13.96 46.15
CA VAL A 244 -13.66 -13.91 47.61
C VAL A 244 -14.56 -15.01 48.13
N GLU A 245 -13.99 -16.19 48.28
CA GLU A 245 -14.57 -17.28 49.06
C GLU A 245 -14.63 -16.82 50.52
N GLY A 246 -15.85 -16.62 51.04
CA GLY A 246 -16.04 -16.30 52.45
C GLY A 246 -15.82 -17.54 53.31
N SER A 247 -15.28 -17.36 54.52
CA SER A 247 -15.75 -18.04 55.74
C SER A 247 -15.05 -17.54 57.02
N HIS A 248 -15.91 -17.40 58.04
CA HIS A 248 -15.72 -17.19 59.49
C HIS A 248 -15.48 -15.79 60.04
#